data_AF-L7LWI2-F1
#
_entry.id   AF-L7LWI2-F1
#
_cell.length_a   1.000
_cell.length_b   1.000
_cell.length_c   1.000
_cell.angle_alpha   90.00
_cell.angle_beta   90.00
_cell.angle_gamma   90.00
#
_symmetry.space_group_name_H-M   'P 1'
#
loop_
_entity.id
_entity.type
_entity.pdbx_description
1 polymer ?
#
loop_
_entity_poly.entity_id
_entity_poly.type
_entity_poly.pdbx_seq_one_letter_code
_entity_poly.pdbx_strand_id
1 'polypeptide(L)'
;MSSLKKDIQAWLSEERVPWSNDIVKEELMKLVDNVHASGDRYRVDCIAEAAGHLVVCLPSYHCQLNPIELVWSDVKGFVTAANKTFKLQDVDTQLWQGIKQVTAEKWKRYVEHVIAQEDVMRKLDHFIDDVVDTNAAVVITLEEETMSSSDLSCDEDHDM
;
A
#
# COMPACT_ATOMS: atom_id res chain seq x y z
N MET A 1 3.00 -10.58 0.58
CA MET A 1 3.22 -11.85 1.32
C MET A 1 3.30 -12.95 0.29
N SER A 2 4.49 -13.45 -0.02
CA SER A 2 4.61 -14.63 -0.88
C SER A 2 4.35 -15.87 -0.01
N SER A 3 3.19 -16.49 -0.20
CA SER A 3 2.88 -17.79 0.40
C SER A 3 3.49 -18.88 -0.47
N LEU A 4 4.05 -19.92 0.16
CA LEU A 4 4.50 -21.09 -0.59
C LEU A 4 3.28 -21.75 -1.23
N LYS A 5 3.48 -22.43 -2.38
CA LYS A 5 2.38 -23.17 -3.05
C LYS A 5 1.63 -24.09 -2.08
N LYS A 6 2.35 -24.69 -1.13
CA LYS A 6 1.81 -25.57 -0.09
C LYS A 6 0.88 -24.84 0.88
N ASP A 7 1.16 -23.59 1.22
CA ASP A 7 0.34 -22.81 2.15
C ASP A 7 -1.01 -22.46 1.50
N ILE A 8 -1.00 -22.11 0.20
CA ILE A 8 -2.21 -21.84 -0.57
C ILE A 8 -3.07 -23.11 -0.67
N GLN A 9 -2.45 -24.26 -0.91
CA GLN A 9 -3.11 -25.57 -0.92
C GLN A 9 -3.72 -25.94 0.43
N ALA A 10 -3.00 -25.68 1.53
CA ALA A 10 -3.49 -25.92 2.88
C ALA A 10 -4.70 -25.03 3.19
N TRP A 11 -4.61 -23.73 2.87
CA TRP A 11 -5.71 -22.78 3.06
C TRP A 11 -6.96 -23.15 2.26
N LEU A 12 -6.82 -23.48 0.96
CA LEU A 12 -7.96 -23.92 0.14
C LEU A 12 -8.61 -25.19 0.69
N SER A 13 -7.82 -26.09 1.30
CA SER A 13 -8.34 -27.30 1.95
C SER A 13 -9.13 -26.97 3.22
N GLU A 14 -8.69 -25.99 4.02
CA GLU A 14 -9.38 -25.49 5.21
C GLU A 14 -10.72 -24.83 4.85
N GLU A 15 -10.72 -24.00 3.79
CA GLU A 15 -11.92 -23.38 3.20
C GLU A 15 -12.81 -24.36 2.41
N ARG A 16 -12.45 -25.65 2.38
CA ARG A 16 -13.18 -26.74 1.70
C ARG A 16 -13.39 -26.51 0.21
N VAL A 17 -12.45 -25.82 -0.42
CA VAL A 17 -12.43 -25.55 -1.86
C VAL A 17 -11.68 -26.69 -2.56
N PRO A 18 -12.29 -27.40 -3.51
CA PRO A 18 -11.64 -28.50 -4.20
C PRO A 18 -10.52 -27.98 -5.13
N TRP A 19 -9.35 -28.61 -5.07
CA TRP A 19 -8.19 -28.33 -5.93
C TRP A 19 -7.45 -29.63 -6.28
N SER A 20 -6.66 -29.61 -7.36
CA SER A 20 -5.85 -30.75 -7.83
C SER A 20 -4.37 -30.54 -7.52
N ASN A 21 -3.59 -31.58 -7.27
CA ASN A 21 -2.14 -31.46 -7.06
C ASN A 21 -1.38 -30.93 -8.29
N ASP A 22 -1.95 -31.09 -9.49
CA ASP A 22 -1.32 -30.74 -10.76
C ASP A 22 -1.48 -29.25 -11.13
N ILE A 23 -2.30 -28.51 -10.38
CA ILE A 23 -2.63 -27.11 -10.63
C ILE A 23 -1.42 -26.19 -10.33
N VAL A 24 -1.23 -25.12 -11.11
CA VAL A 24 -0.13 -24.17 -10.89
C VAL A 24 -0.47 -23.11 -9.83
N LYS A 25 0.54 -22.43 -9.25
CA LYS A 25 0.35 -21.41 -8.20
C LYS A 25 -0.64 -20.32 -8.62
N GLU A 26 -0.56 -19.86 -9.86
CA GLU A 26 -1.47 -18.84 -10.42
C GLU A 26 -2.94 -19.30 -10.43
N GLU A 27 -3.19 -20.57 -10.78
CA GLU A 27 -4.54 -21.14 -10.81
C GLU A 27 -5.09 -21.39 -9.40
N LEU A 28 -4.22 -21.73 -8.44
CA LEU A 28 -4.60 -21.75 -7.01
C LEU A 28 -5.02 -20.37 -6.52
N MET A 29 -4.28 -19.32 -6.90
CA MET A 29 -4.63 -17.95 -6.53
C MET A 29 -5.98 -17.53 -7.11
N LYS A 30 -6.33 -17.94 -8.34
CA LYS A 30 -7.67 -17.71 -8.90
C LYS A 30 -8.77 -18.39 -8.08
N LEU A 31 -8.51 -19.56 -7.51
CA LEU A 31 -9.46 -20.21 -6.59
C LEU A 31 -9.62 -19.43 -5.30
N VAL A 32 -8.51 -18.94 -4.73
CA VAL A 32 -8.54 -18.06 -3.55
C VAL A 32 -9.36 -16.79 -3.85
N ASP A 33 -9.10 -16.13 -4.97
CA ASP A 33 -9.83 -14.92 -5.38
C ASP A 33 -11.33 -15.18 -5.50
N ASN A 34 -11.73 -16.33 -6.04
CA ASN A 34 -13.15 -16.73 -6.15
C ASN A 34 -13.83 -16.94 -4.79
N VAL A 35 -13.09 -17.43 -3.79
CA VAL A 35 -13.60 -17.58 -2.41
C VAL A 35 -13.80 -16.21 -1.78
N HIS A 36 -12.80 -15.34 -1.92
CA HIS A 36 -12.86 -13.97 -1.39
C HIS A 36 -13.93 -13.11 -2.07
N ALA A 37 -14.22 -13.35 -3.35
CA ALA A 37 -15.30 -12.67 -4.09
C ALA A 37 -16.71 -13.00 -3.53
N SER A 38 -16.85 -14.07 -2.74
CA SER A 38 -18.11 -14.44 -2.07
C SER A 38 -18.34 -13.74 -0.71
N GLY A 39 -17.38 -12.92 -0.26
CA GLY A 39 -17.49 -12.14 0.98
C GLY A 39 -18.43 -10.94 0.90
N ASP A 40 -18.72 -10.35 2.07
CA ASP A 40 -19.48 -9.10 2.18
C ASP A 40 -18.84 -8.00 1.33
N ARG A 41 -19.59 -7.49 0.35
CA ARG A 41 -19.13 -6.40 -0.52
C ARG A 41 -19.38 -5.05 0.14
N TYR A 42 -18.39 -4.14 0.06
CA TYR A 42 -18.59 -2.78 0.54
C TYR A 42 -19.67 -2.07 -0.29
N ARG A 43 -20.61 -1.42 0.39
CA ARG A 43 -21.71 -0.69 -0.26
C ARG A 43 -21.20 0.36 -1.24
N VAL A 44 -20.08 1.01 -0.92
CA VAL A 44 -19.44 2.02 -1.77
C VAL A 44 -18.90 1.42 -3.07
N ASP A 45 -18.38 0.19 -3.03
CA ASP A 45 -17.86 -0.51 -4.22
C ASP A 45 -19.01 -0.89 -5.15
N CYS A 46 -20.15 -1.31 -4.61
CA CYS A 46 -21.35 -1.57 -5.40
C CYS A 46 -21.86 -0.29 -6.10
N ILE A 47 -21.79 0.86 -5.44
CA ILE A 47 -22.18 2.15 -6.05
C ILE A 47 -21.21 2.53 -7.17
N ALA A 48 -19.91 2.39 -6.93
CA ALA A 48 -18.88 2.67 -7.95
C ALA A 48 -19.02 1.74 -9.16
N GLU A 49 -19.20 0.44 -8.94
CA GLU A 49 -19.41 -0.55 -10.01
C GLU A 49 -20.69 -0.26 -10.81
N ALA A 50 -21.81 0.07 -10.13
CA ALA A 50 -23.05 0.43 -10.80
C ALA A 50 -22.92 1.71 -11.66
N ALA A 51 -21.96 2.58 -11.35
CA ALA A 51 -21.60 3.75 -12.16
C ALA A 51 -20.56 3.43 -13.26
N GLY A 52 -20.13 2.18 -13.40
CA GLY A 52 -19.13 1.76 -14.38
C GLY A 52 -17.69 2.04 -13.96
N HIS A 53 -17.43 2.24 -12.67
CA HIS A 53 -16.09 2.46 -12.13
C HIS A 53 -15.52 1.19 -11.51
N LEU A 54 -14.27 0.88 -11.87
CA LEU A 54 -13.48 -0.13 -11.18
C LEU A 54 -12.86 0.46 -9.92
N VAL A 55 -13.11 -0.14 -8.77
CA VAL A 55 -12.46 0.23 -7.51
C VAL A 55 -11.09 -0.46 -7.43
N VAL A 56 -10.06 0.31 -7.14
CA VAL A 56 -8.70 -0.19 -6.91
C VAL A 56 -8.32 0.09 -5.47
N CYS A 57 -7.99 -0.96 -4.73
CA CYS A 57 -7.55 -0.84 -3.34
C CYS A 57 -6.04 -0.64 -3.28
N LEU A 58 -5.62 0.33 -2.47
CA LEU A 58 -4.21 0.57 -2.20
C LEU A 58 -3.75 -0.32 -1.03
N PRO A 59 -2.51 -0.83 -1.06
CA PRO A 59 -1.95 -1.55 0.07
C PRO A 59 -1.88 -0.63 1.31
N SER A 60 -2.25 -1.15 2.48
CA SER A 60 -2.16 -0.41 3.73
C SER A 60 -0.71 0.01 4.02
N TYR A 61 -0.50 1.23 4.52
CA TYR A 61 0.83 1.79 4.83
C TYR A 61 1.77 2.02 3.62
N HIS A 62 1.25 1.97 2.39
CA HIS A 62 2.03 2.24 1.18
C HIS A 62 1.56 3.51 0.46
N CYS A 63 1.61 4.66 1.15
CA CYS A 63 1.15 5.94 0.59
C CYS A 63 1.94 6.38 -0.65
N GLN A 64 3.18 5.89 -0.84
CA GLN A 64 3.99 6.10 -2.04
C GLN A 64 3.35 5.49 -3.31
N LEU A 65 2.41 4.57 -3.15
CA LEU A 65 1.63 4.00 -4.26
C LEU A 65 0.33 4.78 -4.53
N ASN A 66 0.09 5.87 -3.81
CA ASN A 66 -1.11 6.67 -3.95
C ASN A 66 -0.81 8.01 -4.64
N PRO A 67 -1.15 8.19 -5.93
CA PRO A 67 -0.79 9.40 -6.67
C PRO A 67 -1.47 10.67 -6.13
N ILE A 68 -2.57 10.55 -5.37
CA ILE A 68 -3.21 11.71 -4.73
C ILE A 68 -2.32 12.34 -3.64
N GLU A 69 -1.39 11.60 -3.05
CA GLU A 69 -0.48 12.13 -2.04
C GLU A 69 0.49 13.15 -2.65
N LEU A 70 0.91 12.93 -3.90
CA LEU A 70 1.71 13.89 -4.67
C LEU A 70 0.91 15.14 -5.01
N VAL A 71 -0.37 14.98 -5.37
CA VAL A 71 -1.30 16.10 -5.57
C VAL A 71 -1.44 16.91 -4.27
N TRP A 72 -1.66 16.24 -3.14
CA TRP A 72 -1.77 16.90 -1.85
C TRP A 72 -0.48 17.58 -1.43
N SER A 73 0.69 17.01 -1.73
CA SER A 73 1.98 17.65 -1.49
C SER A 73 2.08 18.99 -2.23
N ASP A 74 1.76 19.00 -3.53
CA ASP A 74 1.77 20.21 -4.37
C ASP A 74 0.78 21.27 -3.85
N VAL A 75 -0.46 20.85 -3.57
CA VAL A 75 -1.52 21.75 -3.11
C VAL A 75 -1.19 22.34 -1.73
N LYS A 76 -0.74 21.51 -0.78
CA LYS A 76 -0.31 21.98 0.54
C LYS A 76 0.88 22.92 0.44
N GLY A 77 1.85 22.62 -0.43
CA GLY A 77 2.98 23.50 -0.71
C GLY A 77 2.54 24.87 -1.22
N PHE A 78 1.59 24.89 -2.16
CA PHE A 78 1.02 26.13 -2.67
C PHE A 78 0.32 26.95 -1.59
N VAL A 79 -0.59 26.32 -0.83
CA VAL A 79 -1.32 26.98 0.25
C VAL A 79 -0.36 27.53 1.29
N THR A 80 0.65 26.76 1.69
CA THR A 80 1.64 27.18 2.69
C THR A 80 2.46 28.38 2.22
N ALA A 81 2.84 28.42 0.93
CA ALA A 81 3.56 29.56 0.37
C ALA A 81 2.69 30.82 0.21
N ALA A 82 1.39 30.64 -0.03
CA ALA A 82 0.45 31.74 -0.23
C ALA A 82 -0.15 32.27 1.08
N ASN A 83 -0.28 31.43 2.11
CA ASN A 83 -0.95 31.77 3.37
C ASN A 83 -0.09 32.67 4.25
N LYS A 84 -0.49 33.95 4.35
CA LYS A 84 0.17 34.96 5.18
C LYS A 84 -0.65 35.34 6.42
N THR A 85 -1.91 34.94 6.47
CA THR A 85 -2.90 35.41 7.45
C THR A 85 -3.29 34.34 8.45
N PHE A 86 -3.02 33.06 8.15
CA PHE A 86 -3.36 31.89 8.97
C PHE A 86 -4.86 31.78 9.31
N LYS A 87 -5.72 32.39 8.49
CA LYS A 87 -7.19 32.36 8.64
C LYS A 87 -7.80 31.33 7.71
N LEU A 88 -8.76 30.56 8.22
CA LEU A 88 -9.43 29.50 7.47
C LEU A 88 -10.14 30.00 6.19
N GLN A 89 -10.70 31.21 6.24
CA GLN A 89 -11.36 31.83 5.08
C GLN A 89 -10.40 32.06 3.91
N ASP A 90 -9.15 32.44 4.21
CA ASP A 90 -8.11 32.65 3.20
C ASP A 90 -7.58 31.31 2.67
N VAL A 91 -7.55 30.27 3.54
CA VAL A 91 -7.17 28.91 3.17
C VAL A 91 -8.12 28.32 2.13
N ASP A 92 -9.44 28.53 2.24
CA ASP A 92 -10.41 28.00 1.27
C ASP A 92 -10.13 28.51 -0.15
N THR A 93 -9.92 29.82 -0.28
CA THR A 93 -9.60 30.44 -1.58
C THR A 93 -8.27 29.92 -2.14
N GLN A 94 -7.27 29.77 -1.28
CA GLN A 94 -5.94 29.28 -1.65
C GLN A 94 -5.95 27.80 -2.04
N LEU A 95 -6.77 26.98 -1.36
CA LEU A 95 -6.94 25.57 -1.66
C LEU A 95 -7.48 25.39 -3.08
N TRP A 96 -8.54 26.11 -3.44
CA TRP A 96 -9.10 26.07 -4.79
C TRP A 96 -8.10 26.54 -5.85
N GLN A 97 -7.29 27.54 -5.55
CA GLN A 97 -6.22 27.98 -6.46
C GLN A 97 -5.11 26.93 -6.60
N GLY A 98 -4.72 26.27 -5.51
CA GLY A 98 -3.75 25.18 -5.52
C GLY A 98 -4.22 24.00 -6.35
N ILE A 99 -5.47 23.56 -6.17
CA ILE A 99 -6.07 22.47 -6.95
C ILE A 99 -6.07 22.81 -8.45
N LYS A 100 -6.39 24.05 -8.83
CA LYS A 100 -6.37 24.50 -10.23
C LYS A 100 -4.99 24.44 -10.88
N GLN A 101 -3.91 24.44 -10.10
CA GLN A 101 -2.55 24.30 -10.63
C GLN A 101 -2.17 22.87 -10.97
N VAL A 102 -2.98 21.89 -10.54
CA VAL A 102 -2.78 20.48 -10.85
C VAL A 102 -3.35 20.23 -12.24
N THR A 103 -2.50 20.42 -13.26
CA THR A 103 -2.89 20.19 -14.65
C THR A 103 -2.93 18.69 -14.98
N ALA A 104 -3.52 18.35 -16.13
CA ALA A 104 -3.53 16.96 -16.62
C ALA A 104 -2.10 16.42 -16.82
N GLU A 105 -1.15 17.26 -17.22
CA GLU A 105 0.25 16.90 -17.39
C GLU A 105 0.93 16.60 -16.05
N LYS A 106 0.63 17.40 -15.01
CA LYS A 106 1.12 17.11 -13.65
C LYS A 106 0.54 15.80 -13.13
N TRP A 107 -0.78 15.62 -13.28
CA TRP A 107 -1.45 14.38 -12.88
C TRP A 107 -0.82 13.15 -13.55
N LYS A 108 -0.61 13.22 -14.88
CA LYS A 108 0.05 12.15 -15.64
C LYS A 108 1.44 11.81 -15.06
N ARG A 109 2.25 12.83 -14.74
CA ARG A 109 3.58 12.63 -14.14
C ARG A 109 3.51 11.97 -12.76
N TYR A 110 2.52 12.30 -11.93
CA TYR A 110 2.34 11.65 -10.63
C TYR A 110 1.98 10.18 -10.77
N VAL A 111 1.10 9.85 -11.71
CA VAL A 111 0.74 8.46 -12.00
C VAL A 111 1.97 7.69 -12.53
N GLU A 112 2.72 8.27 -13.46
CA GLU A 112 3.98 7.67 -13.96
C GLU A 112 5.00 7.45 -12.85
N HIS A 113 5.12 8.38 -11.90
CA HIS A 113 6.00 8.22 -10.73
C HIS A 113 5.58 7.04 -9.86
N VAL A 114 4.28 6.91 -9.57
CA VAL A 114 3.73 5.82 -8.77
C VAL A 114 3.95 4.46 -9.45
N ILE A 115 3.72 4.38 -10.77
CA ILE A 115 4.00 3.15 -11.54
C ILE A 115 5.48 2.77 -11.44
N ALA A 116 6.38 3.74 -11.54
CA ALA A 116 7.81 3.48 -11.38
C ALA A 116 8.17 2.98 -9.95
N GLN A 117 7.52 3.50 -8.91
CA GLN A 117 7.68 2.99 -7.54
C GLN A 117 7.18 1.55 -7.43
N GLU A 118 6.01 1.27 -8.02
CA GLU A 118 5.43 -0.07 -8.06
C GLU A 118 6.36 -1.07 -8.78
N ASP A 119 6.93 -0.69 -9.93
CA ASP A 119 7.87 -1.53 -10.68
C ASP A 119 9.11 -1.91 -9.86
N VAL A 120 9.62 -0.99 -9.02
CA VAL A 120 10.74 -1.27 -8.12
C VAL A 120 10.34 -2.30 -7.07
N MET A 121 9.16 -2.15 -6.46
CA MET A 121 8.65 -3.10 -5.47
C MET A 121 8.42 -4.47 -6.09
N ARG A 122 7.81 -4.54 -7.27
CA ARG A 122 7.58 -5.79 -8.00
C ARG A 122 8.88 -6.52 -8.32
N LYS A 123 9.93 -5.79 -8.71
CA LYS A 123 11.27 -6.39 -8.96
C LYS A 123 11.89 -6.95 -7.67
N LEU A 124 11.73 -6.25 -6.56
CA LEU A 124 12.22 -6.71 -5.26
C LEU A 124 11.48 -7.97 -4.82
N ASP A 125 10.16 -8.00 -4.97
CA ASP A 125 9.33 -9.17 -4.65
C ASP A 125 9.77 -10.40 -5.47
N HIS A 126 9.98 -10.27 -6.78
CA HIS A 126 10.50 -11.37 -7.61
C HIS A 126 11.87 -11.86 -7.15
N PHE A 127 12.77 -10.94 -6.77
CA PHE A 127 14.08 -11.32 -6.26
C PHE A 127 13.99 -12.09 -4.94
N ILE A 128 13.11 -11.66 -4.03
CA ILE A 128 12.87 -12.35 -2.76
C ILE A 128 12.31 -13.75 -3.03
N ASP A 129 11.32 -13.87 -3.92
CA ASP A 129 10.76 -15.17 -4.33
C ASP A 129 11.85 -16.09 -4.87
N ASP A 130 12.69 -15.62 -5.79
CA ASP A 130 13.80 -16.41 -6.34
C ASP A 130 14.77 -16.89 -5.24
N VAL A 131 15.13 -16.02 -4.30
CA VAL A 131 16.05 -16.37 -3.21
C VAL A 131 15.41 -17.35 -2.22
N VAL A 132 14.16 -17.13 -1.83
CA VAL A 132 13.44 -17.96 -0.86
C VAL A 132 13.10 -19.33 -1.44
N ASP A 133 12.68 -19.39 -2.71
CA ASP A 133 12.38 -20.65 -3.39
C ASP A 133 13.65 -21.43 -3.74
N THR A 134 14.79 -20.76 -3.96
CA THR A 134 16.08 -21.43 -4.20
C THR A 134 16.74 -21.90 -2.89
N ASN A 135 16.59 -21.16 -1.79
CA ASN A 135 17.17 -21.48 -0.49
C ASN A 135 16.08 -21.83 0.53
N ALA A 136 15.66 -23.09 0.55
CA ALA A 136 14.63 -23.63 1.47
C ALA A 136 14.96 -23.51 2.98
N ALA A 137 16.13 -23.00 3.37
CA ALA A 137 16.51 -22.78 4.76
C ALA A 137 17.25 -21.44 4.92
N VAL A 138 16.52 -20.38 5.23
CA VAL A 138 17.10 -19.15 5.76
C VAL A 138 17.40 -19.40 7.25
N VAL A 139 18.64 -19.79 7.57
CA VAL A 139 19.09 -19.93 8.96
C VAL A 139 19.45 -18.54 9.48
N ILE A 140 18.54 -17.94 10.26
CA ILE A 140 18.85 -16.72 11.02
C ILE A 140 19.58 -17.16 12.29
N THR A 141 20.91 -17.05 12.31
CA THR A 141 21.68 -17.14 13.55
C THR A 141 21.39 -15.90 14.37
N LEU A 142 20.54 -16.05 15.37
CA LEU A 142 20.40 -15.08 16.46
C LEU A 142 21.65 -15.21 17.34
N GLU A 143 22.67 -14.42 17.05
CA GLU A 143 23.71 -14.19 18.04
C GLU A 143 23.08 -13.37 19.17
N GLU A 144 23.02 -13.96 20.37
CA GLU A 144 22.62 -13.27 21.61
C GLU A 144 23.69 -12.22 21.99
N GLU A 145 23.83 -11.17 21.20
CA GLU A 145 24.50 -9.96 21.64
C GLU A 145 23.50 -9.20 22.53
N THR A 146 23.51 -9.52 23.82
CA THR A 146 22.84 -8.73 24.87
C THR A 146 23.41 -7.32 24.87
N MET A 147 22.87 -6.42 24.04
CA MET A 147 23.04 -4.99 24.22
C MET A 147 22.20 -4.56 25.43
N SER A 148 22.86 -4.52 26.57
CA SER A 148 22.37 -3.87 27.79
C SER A 148 22.03 -2.41 27.49
N SER A 149 20.75 -2.10 27.30
CA SER A 149 20.27 -0.71 27.20
C SER A 149 20.29 -0.08 28.59
N SER A 150 21.34 0.69 28.87
CA SER A 150 21.35 1.59 30.02
C SER A 150 20.29 2.68 29.85
N ASP A 151 19.44 2.80 30.86
CA ASP A 151 18.32 3.74 30.98
C ASP A 151 18.68 5.17 30.56
N LEU A 152 17.99 5.68 29.55
CA LEU A 152 17.87 7.12 29.30
C LEU A 152 16.58 7.60 29.98
N SER A 153 16.72 8.14 31.19
CA SER A 153 15.66 8.89 31.85
C SER A 153 15.36 10.15 31.04
N CYS A 154 14.16 10.23 30.45
CA CYS A 154 13.64 11.49 29.94
C CYS A 154 13.08 12.29 31.11
N ASP A 155 13.75 13.40 31.41
CA ASP A 155 13.27 14.44 32.32
C ASP A 155 11.89 14.94 31.87
N GLU A 156 10.99 15.12 32.85
CA GLU A 156 9.71 15.80 32.69
C GLU A 156 9.97 17.30 32.56
N ASP A 157 9.76 17.88 31.37
CA ASP A 157 9.68 19.33 31.22
C ASP A 157 8.24 19.82 31.38
N HIS A 158 8.12 20.72 32.36
CA HIS A 158 6.93 21.33 32.91
C HIS A 158 6.32 22.38 31.96
N ASP A 159 4.99 22.44 31.91
CA ASP A 159 4.18 23.49 31.27
C ASP A 159 4.62 24.91 31.67
N MET A 160 4.67 25.81 30.68
CA MET A 160 4.40 27.25 30.78
C MET A 160 3.77 27.75 29.48
#